data_AF-A0A7W5VBH2-F1
#
_entry.id   AF-A0A7W5VBH2-F1
#
_cell.length_a   1.000
_cell.length_b   1.000
_cell.length_c   1.000
_cell.angle_alpha   90.00
_cell.angle_beta   90.00
_cell.angle_gamma   90.00
#
_symmetry.space_group_name_H-M   'P 1'
#
loop_
_entity.id
_entity.type
_entity.pdbx_description
1 polymer ?
#
loop_
_entity_poly.entity_id
_entity_poly.type
_entity_poly.pdbx_seq_one_letter_code
_entity_poly.pdbx_strand_id
1 'polypeptide(L)'
;MIGVDDRGRLMLVVVDGRQAGYSEGLGIAQTVELMMKRLGAVEAMNLDGGGSSIMATAGTGIVNRPSDATGQRSHGNVIPVKP
;
A
#
# COMPACT_ATOMS: atom_id res chain seq x y z
N MET A 1 -0.86 2.56 -2.14
CA MET A 1 -0.43 3.45 -3.24
C MET A 1 -0.20 2.66 -4.51
N ILE A 2 -0.22 3.33 -5.66
CA ILE A 2 -0.11 2.73 -6.99
C ILE A 2 0.93 3.48 -7.82
N GLY A 3 1.67 2.79 -8.67
CA GLY A 3 2.61 3.42 -9.60
C GLY A 3 2.95 2.53 -10.78
N VAL A 4 3.68 3.09 -11.75
CA VAL A 4 4.20 2.38 -12.92
C VAL A 4 5.67 2.72 -13.11
N ASP A 5 6.46 1.75 -13.57
CA ASP A 5 7.85 1.97 -13.93
C ASP A 5 8.03 2.34 -15.41
N ASP A 6 9.28 2.57 -15.83
CA ASP A 6 9.66 2.92 -17.20
C ASP A 6 9.37 1.81 -18.24
N ARG A 7 9.05 0.60 -17.77
CA ARG A 7 8.65 -0.55 -18.58
C ARG A 7 7.14 -0.77 -18.59
N GLY A 8 6.37 0.11 -17.96
CA GLY A 8 4.91 0.00 -17.84
C GLY A 8 4.43 -1.08 -16.88
N ARG A 9 5.29 -1.60 -15.99
CA ARG A 9 4.89 -2.59 -14.97
C ARG A 9 4.16 -1.90 -13.83
N LEU A 10 3.01 -2.44 -13.45
CA LEU A 10 2.19 -1.92 -12.36
C LEU A 10 2.80 -2.29 -11.00
N MET A 11 2.86 -1.30 -10.11
CA MET A 11 3.30 -1.44 -8.72
C MET A 11 2.12 -1.13 -7.80
N LEU A 12 1.71 -2.11 -7.00
CA LEU A 12 0.79 -1.92 -5.88
C LEU A 12 1.59 -2.05 -4.59
N VAL A 13 1.60 -0.99 -3.79
CA VAL A 13 2.41 -0.94 -2.57
C VAL A 13 1.51 -0.57 -1.39
N VAL A 14 1.64 -1.34 -0.31
CA VAL A 14 1.02 -1.07 0.98
C VAL A 14 2.11 -0.97 2.03
N VAL A 15 2.01 0.03 2.89
CA VAL A 15 2.91 0.22 4.03
C VAL A 15 2.06 0.31 5.29
N ASP A 16 2.29 -0.62 6.21
CA ASP A 16 1.62 -0.61 7.51
C ASP A 16 2.07 0.61 8.32
N GLY A 17 1.25 1.07 9.26
CA GLY A 17 1.57 2.23 10.08
C GLY A 17 0.90 2.22 11.44
N ARG A 18 1.25 3.20 12.28
CA ARG A 18 0.73 3.37 13.66
C ARG A 18 0.94 2.15 14.57
N GLN A 19 2.01 1.39 14.34
CA GLN A 19 2.33 0.18 15.09
C GLN A 19 3.74 0.28 15.67
N ALA A 20 3.81 0.76 16.92
CA ALA A 20 5.07 0.95 17.63
C ALA A 20 5.92 -0.32 17.63
N GLY A 21 7.19 -0.19 17.22
CA GLY A 21 8.14 -1.30 17.14
C GLY A 21 7.97 -2.24 15.94
N TYR A 22 7.00 -1.98 15.05
CA TYR A 22 6.80 -2.73 13.81
C TYR A 22 6.83 -1.81 12.59
N SER A 23 5.91 -0.85 12.51
CA SER A 23 5.87 0.16 11.46
C SER A 23 5.15 1.42 11.91
N GLU A 24 5.87 2.54 11.91
CA GLU A 24 5.28 3.87 12.16
C GLU A 24 4.49 4.38 10.93
N GLY A 25 4.74 3.81 9.76
CA GLY A 25 4.22 4.30 8.47
C GLY A 25 5.17 5.29 7.81
N LEU A 26 4.72 5.88 6.71
CA LEU A 26 5.51 6.84 5.93
C LEU A 26 4.76 8.17 5.77
N GLY A 27 5.49 9.26 5.92
CA GLY A 27 5.04 10.58 5.48
C GLY A 27 5.11 10.71 3.95
N ILE A 28 4.48 11.76 3.40
CA ILE A 28 4.35 11.97 1.94
C ILE A 28 5.73 11.96 1.24
N ALA A 29 6.72 12.68 1.79
CA ALA A 29 8.05 12.75 1.20
C ALA A 29 8.77 11.40 1.17
N GLN A 30 8.60 10.60 2.23
CA GLN A 30 9.16 9.25 2.31
C GLN A 30 8.46 8.29 1.33
N THR A 31 7.15 8.45 1.14
CA THR A 31 6.38 7.71 0.13
C THR A 31 6.89 8.01 -1.28
N VAL A 32 7.16 9.29 -1.60
CA VAL A 32 7.74 9.68 -2.90
C VAL A 32 9.14 9.08 -3.06
N GLU A 33 9.98 9.15 -2.03
CA GLU A 33 11.31 8.53 -2.06
C GLU A 33 11.24 7.01 -2.28
N LEU A 34 10.34 6.32 -1.58
CA LEU A 34 10.15 4.88 -1.73
C LEU A 34 9.74 4.54 -3.17
N MET A 35 8.70 5.17 -3.70
CA MET A 35 8.19 4.87 -5.04
C MET A 35 9.21 5.20 -6.13
N MET A 36 9.68 6.44 -6.15
CA MET A 36 10.46 6.93 -7.29
C MET A 36 11.91 6.47 -7.22
N LYS A 37 12.54 6.52 -6.02
CA LYS A 37 13.98 6.28 -5.89
C LYS A 37 14.34 4.84 -5.56
N ARG A 38 13.51 4.12 -4.79
CA ARG A 38 13.82 2.74 -4.37
C ARG A 38 13.14 1.69 -5.23
N LEU A 39 11.90 1.96 -5.64
CA LEU A 39 11.08 1.03 -6.41
C LEU A 39 11.11 1.30 -7.92
N GLY A 40 11.55 2.50 -8.34
CA GLY A 40 11.73 2.84 -9.75
C GLY A 40 10.44 3.23 -10.47
N ALA A 41 9.42 3.66 -9.73
CA ALA A 41 8.24 4.25 -10.34
C ALA A 41 8.64 5.54 -11.09
N VAL A 42 8.11 5.72 -12.29
CA VAL A 42 8.20 6.98 -13.05
C VAL A 42 6.96 7.84 -12.82
N GLU A 43 5.82 7.20 -12.58
CA GLU A 43 4.58 7.83 -12.15
C GLU A 43 4.02 7.08 -10.95
N ALA A 44 3.55 7.81 -9.93
CA ALA A 44 2.95 7.22 -8.74
C ALA A 44 1.88 8.14 -8.16
N MET A 45 0.84 7.53 -7.61
CA MET A 45 -0.26 8.20 -6.93
C MET A 45 -0.49 7.57 -5.57
N ASN A 46 -0.70 8.41 -4.55
CA ASN A 46 -1.12 7.92 -3.25
C ASN A 46 -2.61 7.56 -3.28
N LEU A 47 -2.97 6.48 -2.59
CA LEU A 47 -4.36 6.06 -2.41
C LEU A 47 -4.78 6.30 -0.96
N ASP A 48 -6.00 5.92 -0.61
CA ASP A 48 -6.44 5.97 0.79
C ASP A 48 -5.49 5.17 1.70
N GLY A 49 -5.22 5.73 2.87
CA GLY A 49 -4.16 5.29 3.78
C GLY A 49 -4.67 4.86 5.16
N GLY A 50 -3.75 4.66 6.09
CA GLY A 50 -4.08 4.35 7.48
C GLY A 50 -4.83 3.03 7.65
N GLY A 51 -5.91 3.03 8.45
CA GLY A 51 -6.73 1.84 8.70
C GLY A 51 -7.37 1.23 7.45
N SER A 52 -7.37 1.99 6.33
CA SER A 52 -7.90 1.52 5.06
C SER A 52 -6.91 0.73 4.19
N SER A 53 -5.62 0.72 4.56
CA SER A 53 -4.59 0.06 3.78
C SER A 53 -4.62 -1.45 3.99
N ILE A 54 -5.19 -2.18 3.01
CA ILE A 54 -5.29 -3.64 3.00
C ILE A 54 -4.78 -4.17 1.67
N MET A 55 -3.91 -5.17 1.72
CA MET A 55 -3.54 -6.01 0.59
C MET A 55 -3.89 -7.46 0.90
N ALA A 56 -4.58 -8.11 -0.04
CA ALA A 56 -4.88 -9.52 0.05
C ALA A 56 -4.51 -10.25 -1.23
N THR A 57 -4.06 -11.49 -1.10
CA THR A 57 -3.79 -12.40 -2.23
C THR A 57 -4.81 -13.53 -2.21
N ALA A 58 -5.12 -14.07 -3.39
CA ALA A 58 -6.11 -15.16 -3.52
C ALA A 58 -5.74 -16.42 -2.70
N GLY A 59 -4.44 -16.66 -2.46
CA GLY A 59 -3.96 -17.83 -1.73
C GLY A 59 -3.74 -17.63 -0.23
N THR A 60 -3.42 -16.40 0.21
CA THR A 60 -3.01 -16.14 1.60
C THR A 60 -4.04 -15.30 2.36
N GLY A 61 -5.00 -14.70 1.66
CA GLY A 61 -5.85 -13.68 2.28
C GLY A 61 -5.04 -12.41 2.54
N ILE A 62 -5.31 -11.71 3.64
CA ILE A 62 -4.64 -10.46 3.99
C ILE A 62 -3.16 -10.72 4.28
N VAL A 63 -2.26 -9.98 3.62
CA VAL A 63 -0.81 -10.13 3.74
C VAL A 63 -0.12 -9.00 4.51
N ASN A 64 -0.84 -7.94 4.85
CA ASN A 64 -0.34 -6.83 5.67
C ASN A 64 -1.03 -6.81 7.05
N ARG A 65 -0.59 -5.93 7.96
CA ARG A 65 -1.18 -5.80 9.29
C ARG A 65 -2.02 -4.53 9.40
N PRO A 66 -3.38 -4.64 9.39
CA PRO A 66 -4.26 -3.48 9.52
C PRO A 66 -3.98 -2.70 10.81
N SER A 67 -3.98 -1.36 10.71
CA SER A 67 -3.64 -0.51 11.86
C SER A 67 -4.82 -0.17 12.77
N ASP A 68 -6.06 -0.46 12.35
CA ASP A 68 -7.26 -0.17 13.15
C ASP A 68 -7.37 -1.17 14.32
N ALA A 69 -7.61 -0.66 15.53
CA ALA A 69 -7.70 -1.46 16.75
C ALA A 69 -8.84 -2.50 16.73
N THR A 70 -9.85 -2.30 15.89
CA THR A 70 -10.99 -3.21 15.70
C THR A 70 -10.79 -4.20 14.55
N GLY A 71 -9.62 -4.22 13.89
CA GLY A 71 -9.36 -5.03 12.71
C GLY A 71 -9.71 -4.34 11.39
N GLN A 72 -9.91 -5.12 10.32
CA GLN A 72 -10.18 -4.58 8.99
C GLN A 72 -11.47 -3.73 8.97
N ARG A 73 -11.37 -2.51 8.43
CA ARG A 73 -12.53 -1.65 8.17
C ARG A 73 -13.31 -2.14 6.93
N SER A 74 -14.63 -1.97 6.91
CA SER A 74 -15.41 -2.13 5.68
C SER A 74 -15.06 -1.01 4.69
N HIS A 75 -14.70 -1.39 3.46
CA HIS A 75 -14.37 -0.47 2.38
C HIS A 75 -15.47 -0.46 1.33
N GLY A 76 -15.74 0.72 0.75
CA GLY A 76 -16.71 0.85 -0.34
C GLY A 76 -16.18 0.36 -1.70
N ASN A 77 -14.86 0.40 -1.91
CA ASN A 77 -14.23 0.08 -3.19
C ASN A 77 -12.92 -0.70 -2.99
N VAL A 78 -12.55 -1.52 -3.98
CA VAL A 78 -11.29 -2.28 -4.03
C VAL A 78 -10.67 -2.19 -5.43
N ILE A 79 -9.35 -2.39 -5.53
CA ILE A 79 -8.65 -2.54 -6.81
C ILE A 79 -8.33 -4.03 -7.01
N PRO A 80 -9.15 -4.79 -7.75
CA PRO A 80 -8.87 -6.19 -8.02
C PRO A 80 -7.82 -6.33 -9.14
N VAL A 81 -6.82 -7.19 -8.92
CA VAL A 81 -5.94 -7.67 -9.99
C VAL A 81 -6.47 -9.04 -10.41
N LYS A 82 -6.91 -9.15 -11.67
CA LYS A 82 -7.42 -10.40 -12.26
C LYS A 82 -6.36 -11.02 -13.17
N PRO A 83 -6.42 -12.34 -13.41
CA PRO A 83 -5.59 -13.01 -14.41
C PRO A 83 -5.73 -12.41 -15.81
#